data_AF-A0AAE0GMA5-F1
#
_entry.id   AF-A0AAE0GMA5-F1
#
_cell.length_a   1.000
_cell.length_b   1.000
_cell.length_c   1.000
_cell.angle_alpha   90.00
_cell.angle_beta   90.00
_cell.angle_gamma   90.00
#
_symmetry.space_group_name_H-M   'P 1'
#
loop_
_entity.id
_entity.type
_entity.pdbx_description
1 polymer ?
#
loop_
_entity_poly.entity_id
_entity_poly.type
_entity_poly.pdbx_seq_one_letter_code
_entity_poly.pdbx_strand_id
1 'polypeptide(L)'
;MSITASLDTSKQQKADADLALALYETDTPFHVLEHPSMKAALRSVAAVGNGYSAPNRFTVATTLLDSAHSKVSVEIAEQRQPIRKFGTTAVSDGATDGSKRPILNLLNVSPALVEFIKAQNCEGKVKDKEFIADFIASYIEGHEDPYSIVQVLMDNATRGSWPLIEERCPWVVVGPCEPHVSDLELEDFVKKIPFFRDTVARVHTVRKFVRSHGHVHAKFKELCNTMLTQPGPTRFATVYIGLSNLLDNLPAISKTLAHPDIREYVRKNRSQRASADSPSLLAQFDEAKAIVDNMLFPHAINLVKASMRPVAKLLRFADAEHDRDEEKEHMILLSLKAKASALSGQSVVPDAVIGLLHSMLGA
;
A
#
# COMPACT_ATOMS: atom_id res chain seq x y z
N MET A 1 12.03 -47.36 21.37
CA MET A 1 12.79 -46.11 21.07
C MET A 1 11.78 -45.05 20.68
N SER A 2 11.54 -44.06 21.53
CA SER A 2 10.65 -42.94 21.24
C SER A 2 11.45 -41.85 20.55
N ILE A 3 11.20 -41.63 19.25
CA ILE A 3 11.86 -40.60 18.44
C ILE A 3 11.08 -39.30 18.60
N THR A 4 11.26 -38.65 19.74
CA THR A 4 11.06 -37.21 19.88
C THR A 4 12.42 -36.66 20.27
N ALA A 5 13.22 -36.33 19.25
CA ALA A 5 14.49 -35.64 19.44
C ALA A 5 14.18 -34.31 20.15
N SER A 6 14.45 -34.27 21.44
CA SER A 6 14.41 -33.03 22.23
C SER A 6 15.51 -32.13 21.67
N LEU A 7 15.09 -31.04 21.02
CA LEU A 7 16.01 -29.95 20.64
C LEU A 7 16.78 -29.53 21.89
N ASP A 8 18.11 -29.56 21.80
CA ASP A 8 19.00 -29.01 22.83
C ASP A 8 18.63 -27.55 23.05
N THR A 9 17.94 -27.30 24.17
CA THR A 9 17.27 -26.03 24.45
C THR A 9 18.27 -24.87 24.47
N SER A 10 19.54 -25.13 24.85
CA SER A 10 20.60 -24.13 24.84
C SER A 10 21.03 -23.74 23.43
N LYS A 11 21.11 -24.71 22.50
CA LYS A 11 21.43 -24.43 21.09
C LYS A 11 20.30 -23.69 20.39
N GLN A 12 19.05 -24.05 20.69
CA GLN A 12 17.87 -23.35 20.17
C GLN A 12 17.87 -21.89 20.62
N GLN A 13 18.03 -21.64 21.93
CA GLN A 13 18.07 -20.28 22.49
C GLN A 13 19.18 -19.42 21.88
N LYS A 14 20.36 -20.01 21.65
CA LYS A 14 21.45 -19.30 20.99
C LYS A 14 21.11 -18.94 19.54
N ALA A 15 20.60 -19.89 18.77
CA ALA A 15 20.20 -19.64 17.38
C ALA A 15 19.10 -18.56 17.28
N ASP A 16 18.12 -18.59 18.19
CA ASP A 16 17.06 -17.59 18.26
C ASP A 16 17.61 -16.19 18.60
N ALA A 17 18.57 -16.11 19.54
CA ALA A 17 19.23 -14.85 19.89
C ALA A 17 20.08 -14.28 18.74
N ASP A 18 20.86 -15.13 18.07
CA ASP A 18 21.70 -14.73 16.93
C ASP A 18 20.82 -14.25 15.75
N LEU A 19 19.68 -14.93 15.49
CA LEU A 19 18.72 -14.52 14.47
C LEU A 19 18.05 -13.19 14.82
N ALA A 20 17.64 -12.99 16.08
CA ALA A 20 17.06 -11.74 16.54
C ALA A 20 18.04 -10.56 16.41
N LEU A 21 19.31 -10.77 16.77
CA LEU A 21 20.37 -9.77 16.60
C LEU A 21 20.58 -9.42 15.12
N ALA A 22 20.65 -10.41 14.25
CA ALA A 22 20.81 -10.20 12.81
C ALA A 22 19.64 -9.37 12.22
N LEU A 23 18.39 -9.66 12.60
CA LEU A 23 17.24 -8.88 12.15
C LEU A 23 17.29 -7.43 12.63
N TYR A 24 17.71 -7.21 13.88
CA TYR A 24 17.86 -5.87 14.46
C TYR A 24 18.96 -5.06 13.78
N GLU A 25 20.15 -5.64 13.57
CA GLU A 25 21.29 -4.94 12.96
C GLU A 25 21.09 -4.63 11.47
N THR A 26 20.26 -5.42 10.78
CA THR A 26 19.99 -5.27 9.35
C THR A 26 18.71 -4.50 9.03
N ASP A 27 18.00 -4.02 10.06
CA ASP A 27 16.68 -3.38 9.91
C ASP A 27 15.69 -4.24 9.12
N THR A 28 15.74 -5.57 9.32
CA THR A 28 14.86 -6.50 8.62
C THR A 28 13.53 -6.62 9.36
N PRO A 29 12.38 -6.41 8.69
CA PRO A 29 11.07 -6.56 9.31
C PRO A 29 10.82 -7.97 9.85
N PHE A 30 10.34 -8.09 11.09
CA PHE A 30 10.18 -9.38 11.76
C PHE A 30 9.16 -10.32 11.08
N HIS A 31 8.18 -9.78 10.34
CA HIS A 31 7.19 -10.58 9.62
C HIS A 31 7.83 -11.49 8.54
N VAL A 32 9.05 -11.21 8.10
CA VAL A 32 9.78 -12.06 7.14
C VAL A 32 9.96 -13.49 7.67
N LEU A 33 10.07 -13.68 8.99
CA LEU A 33 10.19 -15.01 9.61
C LEU A 33 8.93 -15.88 9.44
N GLU A 34 7.77 -15.25 9.22
CA GLU A 34 6.51 -15.96 9.04
C GLU A 34 6.35 -16.50 7.61
N HIS A 35 7.07 -15.91 6.64
CA HIS A 35 6.97 -16.24 5.23
C HIS A 35 7.41 -17.70 4.95
N PRO A 36 6.63 -18.50 4.19
CA PRO A 36 6.93 -19.91 3.92
C PRO A 36 8.33 -20.15 3.35
N SER A 37 8.78 -19.34 2.39
CA SER A 37 10.13 -19.46 1.81
C SER A 37 11.26 -19.18 2.81
N MET A 38 11.05 -18.25 3.78
CA MET A 38 12.06 -17.99 4.82
C MET A 38 12.17 -19.18 5.77
N LYS A 39 11.03 -19.75 6.18
CA LYS A 39 10.99 -20.99 6.98
C LYS A 39 11.68 -22.15 6.25
N ALA A 40 11.46 -22.29 4.94
CA ALA A 40 12.12 -23.30 4.12
C ALA A 40 13.64 -23.08 4.01
N ALA A 41 14.08 -21.83 3.85
CA ALA A 41 15.51 -21.48 3.82
C ALA A 41 16.19 -21.82 5.15
N LEU A 42 15.61 -21.43 6.30
CA LEU A 42 16.15 -21.74 7.62
C LEU A 42 16.26 -23.25 7.87
N ARG A 43 15.25 -24.03 7.46
CA ARG A 43 15.30 -25.51 7.53
C ARG A 43 16.40 -26.09 6.66
N SER A 44 16.61 -25.54 5.46
CA SER A 44 17.65 -26.00 4.53
C SER A 44 19.05 -25.72 5.08
N VAL A 45 19.26 -24.53 5.66
CA VAL A 45 20.51 -24.19 6.35
C VAL A 45 20.75 -25.12 7.54
N ALA A 46 19.73 -25.35 8.37
CA ALA A 46 19.83 -26.26 9.51
C ALA A 46 20.16 -27.71 9.09
N ALA A 47 19.63 -28.18 7.95
CA ALA A 47 19.91 -29.51 7.42
C ALA A 47 21.36 -29.70 6.94
N VAL A 48 22.01 -28.64 6.44
CA VAL A 48 23.44 -28.67 6.07
C VAL A 48 24.33 -28.66 7.31
N GLY A 49 23.92 -27.96 8.37
CA GLY A 49 24.66 -27.85 9.62
C GLY A 49 25.94 -27.01 9.50
N ASN A 50 26.95 -27.33 10.32
CA ASN A 50 28.15 -26.50 10.51
C ASN A 50 28.99 -26.26 9.24
N GLY A 51 28.76 -27.02 8.16
CA GLY A 51 29.47 -26.83 6.89
C GLY A 51 28.86 -25.76 5.98
N TYR A 52 27.71 -25.19 6.32
CA TYR A 52 27.08 -24.17 5.49
C TYR A 52 27.85 -22.84 5.57
N SER A 53 28.17 -22.28 4.40
CA SER A 53 28.62 -20.90 4.25
C SER A 53 27.64 -20.15 3.37
N ALA A 54 27.18 -18.99 3.83
CA ALA A 54 26.28 -18.16 3.04
C ALA A 54 26.96 -17.73 1.71
N PRO A 55 26.22 -17.72 0.59
CA PRO A 55 26.73 -17.17 -0.67
C PRO A 55 26.95 -15.66 -0.54
N ASN A 56 27.93 -15.12 -1.26
CA ASN A 56 28.17 -13.68 -1.28
C ASN A 56 27.08 -12.95 -2.09
N ARG A 57 26.98 -11.62 -1.89
CA ARG A 57 25.94 -10.79 -2.52
C ARG A 57 25.92 -10.85 -4.05
N PHE A 58 27.07 -11.04 -4.71
CA PHE A 58 27.14 -11.08 -6.16
C PHE A 58 26.57 -12.40 -6.69
N THR A 59 26.94 -13.53 -6.07
CA THR A 59 26.39 -14.85 -6.39
C THR A 59 24.89 -14.90 -6.17
N VAL A 60 24.40 -14.24 -5.10
CA VAL A 60 22.95 -14.09 -4.87
C VAL A 60 22.32 -13.26 -5.98
N ALA A 61 22.84 -12.07 -6.27
CA ALA A 61 22.23 -11.11 -7.20
C ALA A 61 22.26 -11.56 -8.67
N THR A 62 23.15 -12.47 -9.06
CA THR A 62 23.21 -13.02 -10.42
C THR A 62 22.72 -14.46 -10.44
N THR A 63 23.60 -15.43 -10.29
CA THR A 63 23.34 -16.85 -10.57
C THR A 63 22.16 -17.42 -9.79
N LEU A 64 22.06 -17.12 -8.49
CA LEU A 64 20.99 -17.70 -7.66
C LEU A 64 19.64 -17.05 -7.93
N LEU A 65 19.62 -15.73 -8.14
CA LEU A 65 18.39 -15.01 -8.46
C LEU A 65 17.91 -15.31 -9.88
N ASP A 66 18.81 -15.47 -10.85
CA ASP A 66 18.50 -15.93 -12.22
C ASP A 66 17.91 -17.36 -12.21
N SER A 67 18.46 -18.24 -11.38
CA SER A 67 17.94 -19.60 -11.20
C SER A 67 16.56 -19.59 -10.54
N ALA A 68 16.37 -18.78 -9.49
CA ALA A 68 15.08 -18.60 -8.86
C ALA A 68 14.05 -18.04 -9.85
N HIS A 69 14.43 -17.02 -10.62
CA HIS A 69 13.61 -16.44 -11.70
C HIS A 69 13.18 -17.53 -12.69
N SER A 70 14.12 -18.35 -13.15
CA SER A 70 13.83 -19.39 -14.14
C SER A 70 12.85 -20.43 -13.62
N LYS A 71 13.00 -20.87 -12.36
CA LYS A 71 12.05 -21.81 -11.72
C LYS A 71 10.65 -21.23 -11.65
N VAL A 72 10.54 -20.01 -11.11
CA VAL A 72 9.27 -19.27 -11.03
C VAL A 72 8.66 -19.06 -12.41
N SER A 73 9.48 -18.75 -13.42
CA SER A 73 8.98 -18.49 -14.78
C SER A 73 8.34 -19.72 -15.41
N VAL A 74 8.86 -20.92 -15.09
CA VAL A 74 8.26 -22.18 -15.52
C VAL A 74 6.90 -22.38 -14.84
N GLU A 75 6.81 -22.14 -13.53
CA GLU A 75 5.55 -22.21 -12.78
C GLU A 75 4.51 -21.21 -13.31
N ILE A 76 4.92 -19.97 -13.60
CA ILE A 76 4.07 -18.95 -14.24
C ILE A 76 3.60 -19.40 -15.62
N ALA A 77 4.47 -20.03 -16.42
CA ALA A 77 4.11 -20.46 -17.77
C ALA A 77 2.98 -21.50 -17.78
N GLU A 78 2.92 -22.39 -16.80
CA GLU A 78 1.80 -23.32 -16.62
C GLU A 78 0.51 -22.57 -16.29
N GLN A 79 0.59 -21.55 -15.41
CA GLN A 79 -0.54 -20.71 -15.04
C GLN A 79 -1.01 -19.76 -16.16
N ARG A 80 -0.23 -19.57 -17.23
CA ARG A 80 -0.64 -18.81 -18.42
C ARG A 80 -1.55 -19.61 -19.36
N GLN A 81 -1.65 -20.94 -19.24
CA GLN A 81 -2.49 -21.73 -20.14
C GLN A 81 -3.97 -21.28 -20.17
N PRO A 82 -4.62 -20.97 -19.02
CA PRO A 82 -5.98 -20.45 -19.01
C PRO A 82 -6.12 -19.08 -19.69
N ILE A 83 -5.08 -18.24 -19.69
CA ILE A 83 -5.09 -16.92 -20.36
C ILE A 83 -5.33 -17.08 -21.86
N ARG A 84 -4.74 -18.10 -22.49
CA ARG A 84 -4.98 -18.37 -23.92
C ARG A 84 -6.43 -18.72 -24.24
N LYS A 85 -7.18 -19.24 -23.26
CA LYS A 85 -8.57 -19.66 -23.43
C LYS A 85 -9.57 -18.55 -23.09
N PHE A 86 -9.32 -17.80 -22.03
CA PHE A 86 -10.27 -16.83 -21.48
C PHE A 86 -9.87 -15.36 -21.70
N GLY A 87 -8.64 -15.14 -22.17
CA GLY A 87 -8.02 -13.83 -22.25
C GLY A 87 -7.48 -13.33 -20.91
N THR A 88 -6.83 -12.18 -20.96
CA THR A 88 -6.31 -11.43 -19.82
C THR A 88 -6.65 -9.95 -19.96
N THR A 89 -6.70 -9.28 -18.81
CA THR A 89 -6.83 -7.83 -18.71
C THR A 89 -5.47 -7.22 -18.43
N ALA A 90 -5.01 -6.29 -19.27
CA ALA A 90 -3.85 -5.48 -18.96
C ALA A 90 -4.26 -4.32 -18.03
N VAL A 91 -3.58 -4.16 -16.91
CA VAL A 91 -3.85 -3.08 -15.95
C VAL A 91 -2.63 -2.18 -15.87
N SER A 92 -2.83 -0.87 -16.05
CA SER A 92 -1.75 0.10 -15.98
C SER A 92 -2.09 1.26 -15.04
N ASP A 93 -1.12 1.63 -14.22
CA ASP A 93 -1.27 2.72 -13.25
C ASP A 93 0.01 3.57 -13.17
N GLY A 94 -0.20 4.87 -12.97
CA GLY A 94 0.84 5.87 -12.86
C GLY A 94 1.22 6.09 -11.40
N ALA A 95 2.45 5.74 -11.05
CA ALA A 95 2.98 6.00 -9.71
C ALA A 95 4.05 7.10 -9.73
N THR A 96 4.35 7.62 -8.54
CA THR A 96 5.53 8.46 -8.30
C THR A 96 6.32 7.81 -7.17
N ASP A 97 7.62 7.56 -7.39
CA ASP A 97 8.45 6.93 -6.36
C ASP A 97 8.91 7.91 -5.28
N GLY A 98 9.60 7.39 -4.25
CA GLY A 98 10.11 8.21 -3.13
C GLY A 98 11.10 9.32 -3.55
N SER A 99 11.69 9.21 -4.74
CA SER A 99 12.56 10.23 -5.34
C SER A 99 11.81 11.18 -6.27
N LYS A 100 10.48 11.14 -6.27
CA LYS A 100 9.59 11.92 -7.15
C LYS A 100 9.71 11.58 -8.63
N ARG A 101 10.27 10.42 -8.98
CA ARG A 101 10.35 9.97 -10.37
C ARG A 101 8.99 9.41 -10.80
N PRO A 102 8.45 9.85 -11.94
CA PRO A 102 7.19 9.36 -12.43
C PRO A 102 7.40 7.97 -13.06
N ILE A 103 6.64 6.99 -12.60
CA ILE A 103 6.70 5.60 -13.07
C ILE A 103 5.37 5.25 -13.74
N LEU A 104 5.40 4.37 -14.74
CA LEU A 104 4.22 3.74 -15.33
C LEU A 104 4.34 2.23 -15.17
N ASN A 105 3.41 1.64 -14.43
CA ASN A 105 3.40 0.22 -14.13
C ASN A 105 2.43 -0.51 -15.05
N LEU A 106 2.71 -1.77 -15.36
CA LEU A 106 1.89 -2.61 -16.21
C LEU A 106 1.84 -4.03 -15.65
N LEU A 107 0.62 -4.57 -15.54
CA LEU A 107 0.36 -5.95 -15.13
C LEU A 107 -0.63 -6.61 -16.09
N ASN A 108 -0.63 -7.94 -16.10
CA ASN A 108 -1.73 -8.74 -16.61
C ASN A 108 -2.51 -9.32 -15.44
N VAL A 109 -3.83 -9.28 -15.52
CA VAL A 109 -4.75 -9.85 -14.54
C VAL A 109 -5.67 -10.81 -15.26
N SER A 110 -5.67 -12.05 -14.78
CA SER A 110 -6.56 -13.12 -15.19
C SER A 110 -7.09 -13.86 -13.96
N PRO A 111 -8.17 -14.67 -14.07
CA PRO A 111 -8.68 -15.42 -12.92
C PRO A 111 -7.65 -16.35 -12.26
N ALA A 112 -6.67 -16.84 -13.03
CA ALA A 112 -5.65 -17.78 -12.57
C ALA A 112 -4.35 -17.09 -12.12
N LEU A 113 -4.01 -15.95 -12.71
CA LEU A 113 -2.70 -15.32 -12.56
C LEU A 113 -2.80 -13.79 -12.60
N VAL A 114 -2.11 -13.14 -11.67
CA VAL A 114 -1.71 -11.74 -11.77
C VAL A 114 -0.20 -11.70 -12.05
N GLU A 115 0.18 -11.15 -13.20
CA GLU A 115 1.56 -11.11 -13.64
C GLU A 115 2.05 -9.68 -13.76
N PHE A 116 3.16 -9.35 -13.09
CA PHE A 116 3.81 -8.07 -13.30
C PHE A 116 4.58 -8.07 -14.62
N ILE A 117 4.28 -7.10 -15.46
CA ILE A 117 4.86 -7.01 -16.81
C ILE A 117 6.09 -6.11 -16.82
N LYS A 118 5.94 -4.84 -16.43
CA LYS A 118 7.03 -3.86 -16.42
C LYS A 118 6.68 -2.65 -15.55
N ALA A 119 7.71 -1.99 -15.03
CA ALA A 119 7.64 -0.64 -14.50
C ALA A 119 8.61 0.23 -15.30
N GLN A 120 8.09 1.27 -15.95
CA GLN A 120 8.88 2.16 -16.78
C GLN A 120 9.14 3.46 -16.04
N ASN A 121 10.41 3.82 -15.85
CA ASN A 121 10.79 5.17 -15.46
C ASN A 121 10.47 6.14 -16.63
N CYS A 122 9.67 7.16 -16.34
CA CYS A 122 9.24 8.21 -17.26
C CYS A 122 9.87 9.58 -16.91
N GLU A 123 10.91 9.62 -16.08
CA GLU A 123 11.65 10.85 -15.79
C GLU A 123 12.14 11.52 -17.08
N GLY A 124 11.91 12.83 -17.18
CA GLY A 124 12.24 13.61 -18.38
C GLY A 124 11.33 13.35 -19.60
N LYS A 125 10.32 12.48 -19.50
CA LYS A 125 9.35 12.22 -20.57
C LYS A 125 8.06 13.01 -20.33
N VAL A 126 7.46 13.50 -21.42
CA VAL A 126 6.11 14.05 -21.39
C VAL A 126 5.13 12.86 -21.41
N LYS A 127 4.33 12.72 -20.35
CA LYS A 127 3.28 11.70 -20.26
C LYS A 127 1.99 12.17 -20.93
N ASP A 128 2.06 12.49 -22.22
CA ASP A 128 0.88 12.80 -23.01
C ASP A 128 0.10 11.54 -23.39
N LYS A 129 -1.04 11.72 -24.05
CA LYS A 129 -1.93 10.62 -24.42
C LYS A 129 -1.28 9.69 -25.45
N GLU A 130 -0.42 10.23 -26.32
CA GLU A 130 0.34 9.50 -27.33
C GLU A 130 1.38 8.59 -26.67
N PHE A 131 2.15 9.10 -25.71
CA PHE A 131 3.13 8.32 -24.96
C PHE A 131 2.48 7.16 -24.20
N ILE A 132 1.34 7.40 -23.54
CA ILE A 132 0.63 6.37 -22.80
C ILE A 132 0.06 5.32 -23.75
N ALA A 133 -0.57 5.75 -24.86
CA ALA A 133 -1.11 4.85 -25.86
C ALA A 133 -0.01 3.96 -26.46
N ASP A 134 1.14 4.54 -26.82
CA ASP A 134 2.27 3.79 -27.36
C ASP A 134 2.84 2.79 -26.36
N PHE A 135 2.95 3.17 -25.09
CA PHE A 135 3.45 2.29 -24.03
C PHE A 135 2.61 1.01 -23.88
N ILE A 136 1.28 1.14 -24.00
CA ILE A 136 0.31 0.04 -23.88
C ILE A 136 0.19 -0.74 -25.18
N ALA A 137 -0.04 -0.07 -26.30
CA ALA A 137 -0.21 -0.73 -27.60
C ALA A 137 1.05 -1.51 -28.01
N SER A 138 2.25 -0.94 -27.81
CA SER A 138 3.51 -1.65 -28.08
C SER A 138 3.71 -2.87 -27.18
N TYR A 139 3.13 -2.87 -25.97
CA TYR A 139 3.12 -4.07 -25.14
C TYR A 139 2.17 -5.14 -25.69
N ILE A 140 0.96 -4.75 -26.10
CA ILE A 140 -0.05 -5.66 -26.63
C ILE A 140 0.44 -6.29 -27.94
N GLU A 141 0.89 -5.47 -28.87
CA GLU A 141 1.41 -5.89 -30.19
C GLU A 141 2.67 -6.77 -30.06
N GLY A 142 3.51 -6.51 -29.05
CA GLY A 142 4.71 -7.29 -28.76
C GLY A 142 4.49 -8.53 -27.90
N HIS A 143 3.25 -8.80 -27.47
CA HIS A 143 2.92 -9.97 -26.66
C HIS A 143 3.03 -11.26 -27.48
N GLU A 144 3.33 -12.41 -26.84
CA GLU A 144 3.42 -13.70 -27.54
C GLU A 144 2.10 -14.13 -28.21
N ASP A 145 0.99 -13.65 -27.66
CA ASP A 145 -0.36 -13.82 -28.16
C ASP A 145 -1.15 -12.51 -27.93
N PRO A 146 -1.08 -11.54 -28.86
CA PRO A 146 -1.72 -10.23 -28.71
C PRO A 146 -3.24 -10.31 -28.51
N TYR A 147 -3.89 -11.30 -29.14
CA TYR A 147 -5.33 -11.50 -29.08
C TYR A 147 -5.80 -12.07 -27.74
N SER A 148 -4.90 -12.64 -26.94
CA SER A 148 -5.20 -13.02 -25.56
C SER A 148 -5.42 -11.82 -24.64
N ILE A 149 -4.94 -10.63 -24.99
CA ILE A 149 -5.23 -9.41 -24.24
C ILE A 149 -6.54 -8.84 -24.80
N VAL A 150 -7.61 -8.92 -24.01
CA VAL A 150 -8.97 -8.55 -24.46
C VAL A 150 -9.46 -7.24 -23.83
N GLN A 151 -8.81 -6.80 -22.76
CA GLN A 151 -9.19 -5.61 -22.02
C GLN A 151 -7.97 -4.87 -21.50
N VAL A 152 -8.06 -3.54 -21.46
CA VAL A 152 -7.10 -2.65 -20.79
C VAL A 152 -7.85 -1.81 -19.76
N LEU A 153 -7.41 -1.84 -18.50
CA LEU A 153 -7.92 -0.99 -17.42
C LEU A 153 -6.86 0.00 -16.99
N MET A 154 -7.19 1.29 -16.98
CA MET A 154 -6.27 2.36 -16.59
C MET A 154 -6.97 3.44 -15.75
N ASP A 155 -6.21 4.29 -15.08
CA ASP A 155 -6.73 5.50 -14.45
C ASP A 155 -7.52 6.36 -15.48
N ASN A 156 -8.66 6.89 -15.08
CA ASN A 156 -9.49 7.82 -15.86
C ASN A 156 -8.73 9.09 -16.31
N ALA A 157 -7.68 9.49 -15.59
CA ALA A 157 -6.78 10.58 -16.03
C ALA A 157 -6.13 10.29 -17.40
N THR A 158 -6.06 9.02 -17.81
CA THR A 158 -5.49 8.59 -19.09
C THR A 158 -6.51 8.48 -20.22
N ARG A 159 -7.76 8.90 -20.01
CA ARG A 159 -8.87 8.73 -20.97
C ARG A 159 -8.60 9.27 -22.37
N GLY A 160 -7.73 10.27 -22.51
CA GLY A 160 -7.30 10.78 -23.81
C GLY A 160 -6.54 9.76 -24.67
N SER A 161 -5.91 8.74 -24.06
CA SER A 161 -5.11 7.71 -24.74
C SER A 161 -5.94 6.53 -25.26
N TRP A 162 -7.15 6.32 -24.72
CA TRP A 162 -7.95 5.12 -25.01
C TRP A 162 -8.29 4.97 -26.50
N PRO A 163 -8.76 6.01 -27.21
CA PRO A 163 -9.08 5.87 -28.63
C PRO A 163 -7.87 5.48 -29.48
N LEU A 164 -6.66 5.93 -29.11
CA LEU A 164 -5.43 5.60 -29.82
C LEU A 164 -5.02 4.13 -29.60
N ILE A 165 -5.31 3.58 -28.43
CA ILE A 165 -5.10 2.16 -28.13
C ILE A 165 -6.12 1.32 -28.89
N GLU A 166 -7.40 1.70 -28.89
CA GLU A 166 -8.47 1.00 -29.62
C GLU A 166 -8.26 1.05 -31.14
N GLU A 167 -7.67 2.12 -31.68
CA GLU A 167 -7.29 2.21 -33.09
C GLU A 167 -6.16 1.22 -33.44
N ARG A 168 -5.15 1.09 -32.59
CA ARG A 168 -4.01 0.17 -32.78
C ARG A 168 -4.36 -1.28 -32.49
N CYS A 169 -5.23 -1.53 -31.53
CA CYS A 169 -5.63 -2.85 -31.06
C CYS A 169 -7.17 -2.97 -31.03
N PRO A 170 -7.86 -3.09 -32.20
CA PRO A 170 -9.33 -2.98 -32.28
C PRO A 170 -10.12 -4.08 -31.57
N TRP A 171 -9.48 -5.16 -31.13
CA TRP A 171 -10.11 -6.24 -30.36
C TRP A 171 -10.10 -5.98 -28.84
N VAL A 172 -9.38 -4.95 -28.40
CA VAL A 172 -9.20 -4.61 -26.98
C VAL A 172 -10.24 -3.59 -26.58
N VAL A 173 -10.93 -3.86 -25.47
CA VAL A 173 -11.79 -2.86 -24.81
C VAL A 173 -10.96 -2.08 -23.81
N VAL A 174 -10.89 -0.75 -23.94
CA VAL A 174 -10.18 0.10 -22.99
C VAL A 174 -11.17 0.78 -22.05
N GLY A 175 -10.93 0.69 -20.75
CA GLY A 175 -11.84 1.22 -19.75
C GLY A 175 -11.14 1.77 -18.51
N PRO A 176 -11.90 2.47 -17.65
CA PRO A 176 -11.36 2.96 -16.41
C PRO A 176 -11.18 1.81 -15.40
N CYS A 177 -10.17 1.94 -14.53
CA CYS A 177 -10.00 1.08 -13.38
C CYS A 177 -11.16 1.30 -12.39
N GLU A 178 -12.00 0.27 -12.18
CA GLU A 178 -13.21 0.37 -11.36
C GLU A 178 -12.96 0.81 -9.91
N PRO A 179 -11.96 0.26 -9.19
CA PRO A 179 -11.63 0.73 -7.84
C PRO A 179 -11.29 2.23 -7.82
N HIS A 180 -10.61 2.72 -8.85
CA HIS A 180 -10.27 4.13 -8.98
C HIS A 180 -11.49 5.00 -9.27
N VAL A 181 -12.42 4.55 -10.12
CA VAL A 181 -13.68 5.27 -10.38
C VAL A 181 -14.51 5.35 -9.11
N SER A 182 -14.67 4.23 -8.41
CA SER A 182 -15.36 4.16 -7.13
C SER A 182 -14.72 5.10 -6.10
N ASP A 183 -13.39 5.16 -6.03
CA ASP A 183 -12.68 6.10 -5.14
C ASP A 183 -12.98 7.58 -5.48
N LEU A 184 -12.95 7.95 -6.76
CA LEU A 184 -13.25 9.30 -7.25
C LEU A 184 -14.70 9.71 -7.00
N GLU A 185 -15.66 8.84 -7.30
CA GLU A 185 -17.09 9.10 -7.06
C GLU A 185 -17.36 9.41 -5.59
N LEU A 186 -16.68 8.68 -4.71
CA LEU A 186 -16.84 8.86 -3.28
C LEU A 186 -16.10 10.08 -2.74
N GLU A 187 -14.93 10.40 -3.28
CA GLU A 187 -14.27 11.66 -2.98
C GLU A 187 -15.19 12.83 -3.32
N ASP A 188 -15.85 12.77 -4.49
CA ASP A 188 -16.87 13.71 -4.90
C ASP A 188 -18.07 13.74 -3.95
N PHE A 189 -18.56 12.59 -3.51
CA PHE A 189 -19.66 12.50 -2.55
C PHE A 189 -19.32 13.16 -1.21
N VAL A 190 -18.11 12.93 -0.69
CA VAL A 190 -17.60 13.57 0.53
C VAL A 190 -17.47 15.09 0.35
N LYS A 191 -16.97 15.55 -0.80
CA LYS A 191 -16.78 16.99 -1.08
C LYS A 191 -18.09 17.73 -1.33
N LYS A 192 -19.03 17.13 -2.05
CA LYS A 192 -20.26 17.77 -2.55
C LYS A 192 -21.38 17.81 -1.53
N ILE A 193 -21.41 16.87 -0.58
CA ILE A 193 -22.43 16.87 0.49
C ILE A 193 -21.91 17.67 1.69
N PRO A 194 -22.50 18.84 2.01
CA PRO A 194 -21.98 19.71 3.07
C PRO A 194 -21.83 19.01 4.41
N PHE A 195 -22.79 18.15 4.76
CA PHE A 195 -22.73 17.37 6.00
C PHE A 195 -21.48 16.46 6.09
N PHE A 196 -21.11 15.77 4.99
CA PHE A 196 -19.92 14.93 4.95
C PHE A 196 -18.65 15.76 4.93
N ARG A 197 -18.57 16.75 4.04
CA ARG A 197 -17.46 17.69 3.94
C ARG A 197 -17.13 18.31 5.30
N ASP A 198 -18.15 18.85 5.98
CA ASP A 198 -17.96 19.55 7.24
C ASP A 198 -17.58 18.58 8.37
N THR A 199 -18.11 17.35 8.35
CA THR A 199 -17.72 16.33 9.34
C THR A 199 -16.28 15.86 9.15
N VAL A 200 -15.87 15.60 7.91
CA VAL A 200 -14.50 15.23 7.56
C VAL A 200 -13.53 16.38 7.86
N ALA A 201 -13.92 17.63 7.58
CA ALA A 201 -13.13 18.81 7.94
C ALA A 201 -12.93 18.92 9.46
N ARG A 202 -13.99 18.77 10.27
CA ARG A 202 -13.89 18.75 11.73
C ARG A 202 -12.97 17.63 12.25
N VAL A 203 -13.06 16.43 11.66
CA VAL A 203 -12.17 15.30 11.96
C VAL A 203 -10.71 15.66 11.67
N HIS A 204 -10.44 16.29 10.52
CA HIS A 204 -9.11 16.77 10.18
C HIS A 204 -8.60 17.85 11.15
N THR A 205 -9.44 18.81 11.55
CA THR A 205 -9.09 19.85 12.53
C THR A 205 -8.64 19.23 13.85
N VAL A 206 -9.45 18.35 14.45
CA VAL A 206 -9.12 17.70 15.73
C VAL A 206 -7.84 16.88 15.61
N ARG A 207 -7.73 16.06 14.56
CA ARG A 207 -6.55 15.22 14.33
C ARG A 207 -5.29 16.05 14.14
N LYS A 208 -5.34 17.10 13.30
CA LYS A 208 -4.23 18.01 13.03
C LYS A 208 -3.76 18.66 14.34
N PHE A 209 -4.70 19.15 15.15
CA PHE A 209 -4.37 19.76 16.43
C PHE A 209 -3.62 18.78 17.35
N VAL A 210 -4.14 17.57 17.55
CA VAL A 210 -3.54 16.57 18.44
C VAL A 210 -2.15 16.12 17.96
N ARG A 211 -1.93 15.97 16.64
CA ARG A 211 -0.66 15.49 16.09
C ARG A 211 0.41 16.58 15.93
N SER A 212 0.01 17.80 15.59
CA SER A 212 0.96 18.87 15.22
C SER A 212 1.57 19.61 16.41
N HIS A 213 1.19 19.26 17.64
CA HIS A 213 1.67 19.90 18.87
C HIS A 213 2.31 18.86 19.78
N GLY A 214 3.64 18.88 19.90
CA GLY A 214 4.40 17.82 20.57
C GLY A 214 3.93 17.50 22.00
N HIS A 215 3.57 18.51 22.79
CA HIS A 215 3.07 18.32 24.16
C HIS A 215 1.69 17.66 24.19
N VAL A 216 0.79 18.06 23.29
CA VAL A 216 -0.55 17.47 23.15
C VAL A 216 -0.43 16.04 22.64
N HIS A 217 0.45 15.81 21.66
CA HIS A 217 0.69 14.49 21.09
C HIS A 217 1.27 13.52 22.11
N ALA A 218 2.25 13.95 22.90
CA ALA A 218 2.85 13.15 23.97
C ALA A 218 1.79 12.73 25.01
N LYS A 219 0.97 13.68 25.48
CA LYS A 219 -0.10 13.37 26.43
C LYS A 219 -1.15 12.42 25.84
N PHE A 220 -1.51 12.60 24.57
CA PHE A 220 -2.40 11.66 23.88
C PHE A 220 -1.79 10.24 23.83
N LYS A 221 -0.49 10.12 23.53
CA LYS A 221 0.24 8.84 23.50
C LYS A 221 0.32 8.15 24.86
N GLU A 222 0.45 8.90 25.95
CA GLU A 222 0.37 8.35 27.31
C GLU A 222 -1.00 7.73 27.61
N LEU A 223 -2.07 8.37 27.12
CA LEU A 223 -3.44 7.94 27.36
C LEU A 223 -3.92 6.87 26.37
N CYS A 224 -3.25 6.74 25.22
CA CYS A 224 -3.58 5.77 24.19
C CYS A 224 -2.34 5.33 23.42
N ASN A 225 -2.00 4.04 23.47
CA ASN A 225 -0.85 3.48 22.75
C ASN A 225 -1.11 3.31 21.23
N THR A 226 -2.18 3.90 20.69
CA THR A 226 -2.48 3.86 19.25
C THR A 226 -1.80 5.03 18.53
N MET A 227 -1.78 4.99 17.21
CA MET A 227 -1.48 6.17 16.40
C MET A 227 -2.77 6.71 15.81
N LEU A 228 -2.90 8.04 15.82
CA LEU A 228 -3.88 8.71 14.98
C LEU A 228 -3.39 8.63 13.53
N THR A 229 -3.77 7.57 12.80
CA THR A 229 -3.28 7.31 11.45
C THR A 229 -3.59 8.50 10.54
N GLN A 230 -2.70 8.77 9.58
CA GLN A 230 -2.97 9.79 8.59
C GLN A 230 -3.86 9.23 7.51
N PRO A 231 -4.97 9.92 7.22
CA PRO A 231 -5.53 9.79 5.92
C PRO A 231 -4.50 10.33 4.91
N GLY A 232 -3.79 9.46 4.19
CA GLY A 232 -3.15 9.78 2.93
C GLY A 232 -4.11 10.61 2.05
N PRO A 233 -3.62 11.65 1.37
CA PRO A 233 -4.45 12.66 0.71
C PRO A 233 -5.25 12.16 -0.52
N THR A 234 -5.11 10.90 -0.92
CA THR A 234 -5.46 10.46 -2.28
C THR A 234 -6.32 9.20 -2.39
N ARG A 235 -6.97 8.70 -1.31
CA ARG A 235 -7.93 7.58 -1.43
C ARG A 235 -9.09 7.67 -0.43
N PHE A 236 -10.33 7.42 -0.85
CA PHE A 236 -11.55 7.32 -0.03
C PHE A 236 -11.41 6.34 1.14
N ALA A 237 -10.81 5.17 0.91
CA ALA A 237 -10.56 4.17 1.95
C ALA A 237 -9.83 4.78 3.16
N THR A 238 -8.97 5.74 2.86
CA THR A 238 -8.14 6.44 3.82
C THR A 238 -8.93 7.46 4.66
N VAL A 239 -9.95 8.10 4.07
CA VAL A 239 -10.94 8.93 4.81
C VAL A 239 -11.76 8.05 5.74
N TYR A 240 -12.24 6.89 5.26
CA TYR A 240 -13.01 5.93 6.06
C TYR A 240 -12.21 5.39 7.26
N ILE A 241 -10.94 5.04 7.05
CA ILE A 241 -10.01 4.63 8.11
C ILE A 241 -9.78 5.78 9.09
N GLY A 242 -9.58 7.01 8.60
CA GLY A 242 -9.42 8.20 9.43
C GLY A 242 -10.61 8.49 10.34
N LEU A 243 -11.83 8.35 9.81
CA LEU A 243 -13.05 8.49 10.59
C LEU A 243 -13.15 7.43 11.68
N SER A 244 -12.86 6.18 11.35
CA SER A 244 -12.87 5.07 12.32
C SER A 244 -11.82 5.29 13.41
N ASN A 245 -10.59 5.58 13.02
CA ASN A 245 -9.49 5.81 13.94
C ASN A 245 -9.75 7.01 14.86
N LEU A 246 -10.31 8.12 14.38
CA LEU A 246 -10.67 9.23 15.25
C LEU A 246 -11.77 8.83 16.24
N LEU A 247 -12.82 8.15 15.77
CA LEU A 247 -13.94 7.75 16.60
C LEU A 247 -13.51 6.82 17.73
N ASP A 248 -12.70 5.80 17.41
CA ASP A 248 -12.20 4.82 18.38
C ASP A 248 -11.33 5.47 19.47
N ASN A 249 -10.62 6.54 19.11
CA ASN A 249 -9.71 7.27 20.01
C ASN A 249 -10.35 8.53 20.63
N LEU A 250 -11.61 8.85 20.31
CA LEU A 250 -12.28 10.07 20.76
C LEU A 250 -12.32 10.21 22.30
N PRO A 251 -12.54 9.15 23.10
CA PRO A 251 -12.45 9.26 24.56
C PRO A 251 -11.06 9.69 25.05
N ALA A 252 -10.00 9.18 24.43
CA ALA A 252 -8.63 9.54 24.79
C ALA A 252 -8.29 10.98 24.37
N ILE A 253 -8.77 11.41 23.19
CA ILE A 253 -8.67 12.79 22.73
C ILE A 253 -9.37 13.74 23.71
N SER A 254 -10.60 13.43 24.10
CA SER A 254 -11.37 14.24 25.05
C SER A 254 -10.64 14.38 26.39
N LYS A 255 -10.12 13.29 26.95
CA LYS A 255 -9.28 13.31 28.17
C LYS A 255 -8.02 14.14 28.00
N THR A 256 -7.35 14.06 26.84
CA THR A 256 -6.16 14.85 26.53
C THR A 256 -6.47 16.35 26.55
N LEU A 257 -7.54 16.79 25.87
CA LEU A 257 -7.94 18.20 25.81
C LEU A 257 -8.48 18.72 27.14
N ALA A 258 -8.99 17.84 28.00
CA ALA A 258 -9.42 18.18 29.35
C ALA A 258 -8.27 18.22 30.37
N HIS A 259 -7.09 17.65 30.05
CA HIS A 259 -6.00 17.48 31.00
C HIS A 259 -5.46 18.84 31.50
N PRO A 260 -5.27 19.02 32.83
CA PRO A 260 -4.76 20.27 33.41
C PRO A 260 -3.45 20.75 32.77
N ASP A 261 -2.46 19.86 32.62
CA ASP A 261 -1.17 20.18 31.99
C ASP A 261 -1.31 20.74 30.58
N ILE A 262 -2.24 20.19 29.78
CA ILE A 262 -2.48 20.65 28.41
C ILE A 262 -3.13 22.04 28.43
N ARG A 263 -4.11 22.26 29.31
CA ARG A 263 -4.74 23.57 29.47
C ARG A 263 -3.72 24.62 29.93
N GLU A 264 -2.85 24.28 30.87
CA GLU A 264 -1.81 25.17 31.35
C GLU A 264 -0.77 25.47 30.25
N TYR A 265 -0.34 24.44 29.51
CA TYR A 265 0.56 24.59 28.37
C TYR A 265 -0.02 25.54 27.31
N VAL A 266 -1.27 25.34 26.90
CA VAL A 266 -1.95 26.21 25.93
C VAL A 266 -2.07 27.64 26.47
N ARG A 267 -2.43 27.81 27.74
CA ARG A 267 -2.54 29.13 28.38
C ARG A 267 -1.21 29.89 28.37
N LYS A 268 -0.10 29.22 28.70
CA LYS A 268 1.25 29.82 28.70
C LYS A 268 1.74 30.17 27.29
N ASN A 269 1.30 29.42 26.28
CA ASN A 269 1.78 29.54 24.90
C ASN A 269 0.71 30.07 23.92
N ARG A 270 -0.29 30.79 24.43
CA ARG A 270 -1.52 31.15 23.70
C ARG A 270 -1.32 31.86 22.37
N SER A 271 -0.23 32.62 22.20
CA SER A 271 0.09 33.39 20.98
C SER A 271 1.05 32.67 20.05
N GLN A 272 1.55 31.48 20.41
CA GLN A 272 2.43 30.73 19.52
C GLN A 272 1.74 30.40 18.20
N ARG A 273 2.54 30.38 17.12
CA ARG A 273 2.11 30.10 15.75
C ARG A 273 1.05 31.05 15.17
N ALA A 274 0.72 32.14 15.86
CA ALA A 274 -0.08 33.20 15.29
C ALA A 274 0.68 33.86 14.13
N SER A 275 0.14 33.75 12.93
CA SER A 275 0.60 34.47 11.74
C SER A 275 -0.61 34.96 10.94
N ALA A 276 -0.39 35.73 9.88
CA ALA A 276 -1.46 36.14 8.98
C ALA A 276 -2.25 34.93 8.42
N ASP A 277 -1.59 33.79 8.24
CA ASP A 277 -2.14 32.59 7.59
C ASP A 277 -2.40 31.43 8.55
N SER A 278 -2.19 31.61 9.86
CA SER A 278 -2.37 30.53 10.84
C SER A 278 -2.90 31.02 12.19
N PRO A 279 -4.00 30.40 12.69
CA PRO A 279 -4.56 30.77 13.98
C PRO A 279 -3.58 30.46 15.11
N SER A 280 -3.69 31.19 16.21
CA SER A 280 -2.88 30.97 17.40
C SER A 280 -3.12 29.58 18.01
N LEU A 281 -2.17 29.11 18.83
CA LEU A 281 -2.32 27.84 19.56
C LEU A 281 -3.63 27.77 20.36
N LEU A 282 -4.01 28.89 21.01
CA LEU A 282 -5.25 28.96 21.78
C LEU A 282 -6.48 28.83 20.88
N ALA A 283 -6.53 29.54 19.75
CA ALA A 283 -7.65 29.46 18.82
C ALA A 283 -7.81 28.04 18.25
N GLN A 284 -6.70 27.37 17.89
CA GLN A 284 -6.73 25.99 17.42
C GLN A 284 -7.21 25.02 18.51
N PHE A 285 -6.79 25.23 19.76
CA PHE A 285 -7.23 24.43 20.91
C PHE A 285 -8.73 24.60 21.16
N ASP A 286 -9.21 25.84 21.20
CA ASP A 286 -10.62 26.15 21.46
C ASP A 286 -11.52 25.57 20.37
N GLU A 287 -11.11 25.67 19.09
CA GLU A 287 -11.81 25.06 17.97
C GLU A 287 -11.87 23.53 18.11
N ALA A 288 -10.71 22.87 18.32
CA ALA A 288 -10.66 21.42 18.48
C ALA A 288 -11.48 20.94 19.69
N LYS A 289 -11.43 21.69 20.80
CA LYS A 289 -12.18 21.39 22.01
C LYS A 289 -13.68 21.57 21.82
N ALA A 290 -14.11 22.64 21.17
CA ALA A 290 -15.53 22.86 20.85
C ALA A 290 -16.10 21.75 19.95
N ILE A 291 -15.31 21.26 18.99
CA ILE A 291 -15.70 20.13 18.14
C ILE A 291 -15.85 18.85 18.98
N VAL A 292 -14.87 18.53 19.84
CA VAL A 292 -14.87 17.30 20.65
C VAL A 292 -15.95 17.31 21.73
N ASP A 293 -16.22 18.46 22.34
CA ASP A 293 -17.25 18.62 23.38
C ASP A 293 -18.68 18.62 22.79
N ASN A 294 -18.83 18.74 21.46
CA ASN A 294 -20.13 18.67 20.81
C ASN A 294 -20.68 17.23 20.84
N MET A 295 -21.77 17.02 21.57
CA MET A 295 -22.40 15.70 21.73
C MET A 295 -22.87 15.05 20.41
N LEU A 296 -23.12 15.84 19.36
CA LEU A 296 -23.51 15.33 18.04
C LEU A 296 -22.31 14.92 17.19
N PHE A 297 -21.08 15.30 17.55
CA PHE A 297 -19.91 15.01 16.74
C PHE A 297 -19.61 13.50 16.56
N PRO A 298 -19.64 12.66 17.61
CA PRO A 298 -19.50 11.21 17.44
C PRO A 298 -20.61 10.60 16.57
N HIS A 299 -21.84 11.10 16.71
CA HIS A 299 -22.99 10.67 15.93
C HIS A 299 -22.83 11.04 14.45
N ALA A 300 -22.33 12.24 14.17
CA ALA A 300 -22.04 12.68 12.81
C ALA A 300 -21.00 11.77 12.15
N ILE A 301 -19.88 11.49 12.83
CA ILE A 301 -18.84 10.57 12.34
C ILE A 301 -19.43 9.19 12.06
N ASN A 302 -20.24 8.65 12.97
CA ASN A 302 -20.89 7.36 12.79
C ASN A 302 -21.81 7.33 11.57
N LEU A 303 -22.59 8.38 11.34
CA LEU A 303 -23.48 8.47 10.18
C LEU A 303 -22.66 8.49 8.88
N VAL A 304 -21.62 9.33 8.81
CA VAL A 304 -20.72 9.38 7.63
C VAL A 304 -20.08 8.01 7.39
N LYS A 305 -19.53 7.40 8.43
CA LYS A 305 -18.91 6.07 8.37
C LYS A 305 -19.91 5.00 7.92
N ALA A 306 -21.13 5.00 8.46
CA ALA A 306 -22.16 4.04 8.10
C ALA A 306 -22.57 4.18 6.62
N SER A 307 -22.72 5.41 6.12
CA SER A 307 -22.99 5.67 4.69
C SER A 307 -21.85 5.23 3.78
N MET A 308 -20.59 5.38 4.22
CA MET A 308 -19.40 4.98 3.47
C MET A 308 -19.13 3.48 3.50
N ARG A 309 -19.65 2.75 4.51
CA ARG A 309 -19.31 1.35 4.78
C ARG A 309 -19.57 0.39 3.60
N PRO A 310 -20.70 0.45 2.87
CA PRO A 310 -20.93 -0.47 1.75
C PRO A 310 -19.84 -0.35 0.68
N VAL A 311 -19.45 0.89 0.36
CA VAL A 311 -18.46 1.12 -0.69
C VAL A 311 -17.04 0.88 -0.19
N ALA A 312 -16.75 1.17 1.09
CA ALA A 312 -15.50 0.72 1.70
C ALA A 312 -15.35 -0.81 1.70
N LYS A 313 -16.45 -1.56 1.84
CA LYS A 313 -16.43 -3.03 1.68
C LYS A 313 -16.24 -3.45 0.22
N LEU A 314 -16.87 -2.76 -0.73
CA LEU A 314 -16.69 -3.01 -2.16
C LEU A 314 -15.23 -2.79 -2.57
N LEU A 315 -14.63 -1.67 -2.17
CA LEU A 315 -13.23 -1.38 -2.45
C LEU A 315 -12.30 -2.43 -1.84
N ARG A 316 -12.50 -2.82 -0.58
CA ARG A 316 -11.73 -3.91 0.04
C ARG A 316 -11.91 -5.26 -0.64
N PHE A 317 -13.10 -5.52 -1.18
CA PHE A 317 -13.38 -6.72 -1.95
C PHE A 317 -12.67 -6.67 -3.30
N ALA A 318 -12.69 -5.52 -3.98
CA ALA A 318 -12.00 -5.29 -5.25
C ALA A 318 -10.47 -5.33 -5.09
N ASP A 319 -9.96 -4.86 -3.94
CA ASP A 319 -8.55 -4.93 -3.53
C ASP A 319 -8.15 -6.33 -3.00
N ALA A 320 -9.03 -7.34 -3.09
CA ALA A 320 -8.78 -8.74 -2.73
C ALA A 320 -8.41 -9.03 -1.26
N GLU A 321 -8.79 -8.18 -0.27
CA GLU A 321 -8.51 -8.42 1.16
C GLU A 321 -9.08 -9.76 1.70
N HIS A 322 -10.04 -10.39 1.00
CA HIS A 322 -10.73 -11.60 1.46
C HIS A 322 -10.15 -12.93 0.93
N ASP A 323 -9.44 -12.90 -0.20
CA ASP A 323 -8.71 -14.03 -0.78
C ASP A 323 -7.22 -13.68 -0.79
N ARG A 324 -6.61 -13.62 0.40
CA ARG A 324 -5.16 -13.78 0.54
C ARG A 324 -4.83 -15.23 0.21
N ASP A 325 -4.93 -15.56 -1.06
CA ASP A 325 -4.33 -16.77 -1.59
C ASP A 325 -2.82 -16.49 -1.56
N GLU A 326 -2.17 -16.89 -0.46
CA GLU A 326 -0.73 -16.68 -0.23
C GLU A 326 0.08 -17.12 -1.46
N GLU A 327 -0.43 -18.09 -2.22
CA GLU A 327 0.12 -18.55 -3.49
C GLU A 327 0.06 -17.49 -4.61
N LYS A 328 -1.04 -16.73 -4.75
CA LYS A 328 -1.15 -15.63 -5.73
C LYS A 328 -0.27 -14.44 -5.36
N GLU A 329 -0.27 -14.03 -4.07
CA GLU A 329 0.65 -12.98 -3.60
C GLU A 329 2.11 -13.40 -3.78
N HIS A 330 2.42 -14.67 -3.51
CA HIS A 330 3.73 -15.25 -3.74
C HIS A 330 4.10 -15.18 -5.23
N MET A 331 3.22 -15.60 -6.14
CA MET A 331 3.47 -15.57 -7.59
C MET A 331 3.65 -14.15 -8.13
N ILE A 332 2.91 -13.17 -7.61
CA ILE A 332 3.07 -11.76 -7.97
C ILE A 332 4.41 -11.22 -7.46
N LEU A 333 4.75 -11.45 -6.18
CA LEU A 333 6.03 -11.07 -5.57
C LEU A 333 7.21 -11.74 -6.25
N LEU A 334 7.06 -12.99 -6.68
CA LEU A 334 8.06 -13.74 -7.40
C LEU A 334 8.25 -13.21 -8.83
N SER A 335 7.17 -12.90 -9.56
CA SER A 335 7.22 -12.24 -10.89
C SER A 335 7.91 -10.87 -10.82
N LEU A 336 7.67 -10.11 -9.75
CA LEU A 336 8.30 -8.82 -9.48
C LEU A 336 9.79 -8.93 -9.16
N LYS A 337 10.15 -9.84 -8.25
CA LYS A 337 11.55 -10.08 -7.87
C LYS A 337 12.36 -10.64 -9.04
N ALA A 338 11.74 -11.49 -9.85
CA ALA A 338 12.27 -11.98 -11.11
C ALA A 338 12.64 -10.80 -12.04
N LYS A 339 11.70 -9.89 -12.34
CA LYS A 339 12.01 -8.76 -13.25
C LYS A 339 12.92 -7.68 -12.67
N ALA A 340 12.92 -7.47 -11.35
CA ALA A 340 13.87 -6.56 -10.71
C ALA A 340 15.34 -7.03 -10.85
N SER A 341 15.60 -8.33 -10.99
CA SER A 341 16.94 -8.86 -11.25
C SER A 341 17.48 -8.53 -12.66
N ALA A 342 16.58 -8.42 -13.64
CA ALA A 342 16.92 -8.10 -15.04
C ALA A 342 17.29 -6.61 -15.24
N LEU A 343 16.89 -5.73 -14.31
CA LEU A 343 17.30 -4.32 -14.25
C LEU A 343 18.64 -4.21 -13.53
N SER A 344 19.71 -4.59 -14.24
CA SER A 344 21.09 -4.49 -13.78
C SER A 344 21.42 -3.10 -13.23
N GLY A 345 21.60 -3.02 -11.90
CA GLY A 345 22.24 -1.89 -11.22
C GLY A 345 21.44 -1.16 -10.14
N GLN A 346 20.15 -1.43 -9.95
CA GLN A 346 19.38 -0.85 -8.84
C GLN A 346 18.71 -1.94 -8.01
N SER A 347 19.33 -2.29 -6.88
CA SER A 347 18.93 -3.39 -5.98
C SER A 347 17.69 -3.08 -5.14
N VAL A 348 16.71 -2.38 -5.69
CA VAL A 348 15.50 -1.97 -4.96
C VAL A 348 14.34 -2.12 -5.93
N VAL A 349 13.45 -3.09 -5.68
CA VAL A 349 12.08 -3.01 -6.19
C VAL A 349 11.58 -1.66 -5.72
N PRO A 350 11.35 -0.67 -6.60
CA PRO A 350 11.04 0.68 -6.14
C PRO A 350 9.85 0.61 -5.20
N ASP A 351 9.86 1.34 -4.08
CA ASP A 351 8.72 1.40 -3.15
C ASP A 351 7.40 1.74 -3.86
N ALA A 352 7.46 2.35 -5.04
CA ALA A 352 6.35 2.58 -5.94
C ALA A 352 5.67 1.30 -6.47
N VAL A 353 6.42 0.22 -6.68
CA VAL A 353 5.91 -1.07 -7.17
C VAL A 353 5.32 -1.89 -6.03
N ILE A 354 5.93 -1.84 -4.84
CA ILE A 354 5.34 -2.36 -3.60
C ILE A 354 4.08 -1.57 -3.24
N GLY A 355 4.09 -0.23 -3.39
CA GLY A 355 2.93 0.63 -3.20
C GLY A 355 1.80 0.40 -4.21
N LEU A 356 2.14 0.02 -5.44
CA LEU A 356 1.18 -0.41 -6.46
C LEU A 356 0.52 -1.73 -6.06
N LEU A 357 1.31 -2.71 -5.62
CA LEU A 357 0.79 -3.95 -5.08
C LEU A 357 -0.05 -3.73 -3.83
N HIS A 358 0.40 -2.92 -2.88
CA HIS A 358 -0.38 -2.59 -1.69
C HIS A 358 -1.68 -1.87 -2.04
N SER A 359 -1.71 -1.14 -3.16
CA SER A 359 -2.92 -0.51 -3.67
C SER A 359 -3.86 -1.44 -4.44
N MET A 360 -3.37 -2.58 -4.94
CA MET A 360 -4.17 -3.57 -5.67
C MET A 360 -4.48 -4.84 -4.85
N LEU A 361 -3.71 -5.08 -3.77
CA LEU A 361 -3.81 -6.22 -2.85
C LEU A 361 -4.20 -5.76 -1.42
N GLY A 362 -4.57 -4.48 -1.24
CA GLY A 362 -5.21 -3.99 -0.02
C GLY A 362 -4.37 -4.04 1.26
N ALA A 363 -3.22 -3.33 1.31
CA ALA A 363 -2.45 -3.11 2.54
C ALA A 363 -2.40 -1.65 3.01
#